data_AF-A0A967MC90-F1
#
_entry.id   AF-A0A967MC90-F1
#
_cell.length_a   1.000
_cell.length_b   1.000
_cell.length_c   1.000
_cell.angle_alpha   90.00
_cell.angle_beta   90.00
_cell.angle_gamma   90.00
#
_symmetry.space_group_name_H-M   'P 1'
#
loop_
_entity.id
_entity.type
_entity.pdbx_description
1 polymer ?
#
loop_
_entity_poly.entity_id
_entity_poly.type
_entity_poly.pdbx_seq_one_letter_code
_entity_poly.pdbx_strand_id
1 'polypeptide(L)'
;AEKSNGRGVVQGQIILPLEGARLYVYKPGMDLYGPAFAISQATSVDGKFELELPDGDYVVVARKRAGGEESGPVVAGDNRSDFIQVQVRGGIVDMQVSAPVKIGDQRNFTGDVEVSKTGLKGHVYDSDGQPVEGARVHVYDHVQMSERPKYVSEKT
;
A
#
# COMPACT_ATOMS: atom_id res chain seq x y z
N ALA A 1 37.04 5.84 10.96
CA ALA A 1 35.58 5.63 10.94
C ALA A 1 34.99 6.65 9.99
N GLU A 2 34.56 6.23 8.80
CA GLU A 2 33.85 7.12 7.88
C GLU A 2 32.56 7.57 8.56
N LYS A 3 32.34 8.89 8.62
CA LYS A 3 31.09 9.46 9.10
C LYS A 3 30.00 9.04 8.11
N SER A 4 28.99 8.28 8.55
CA SER A 4 27.78 8.15 7.73
C SER A 4 27.20 9.55 7.53
N ASN A 5 26.85 9.92 6.30
CA ASN A 5 26.21 11.20 6.00
C ASN A 5 24.74 11.24 6.48
N GLY A 6 24.37 10.40 7.45
CA GLY A 6 22.99 10.24 7.92
C GLY A 6 22.03 9.66 6.86
N ARG A 7 22.56 8.97 5.85
CA ARG A 7 21.81 8.29 4.80
C ARG A 7 22.40 6.90 4.54
N GLY A 8 21.53 5.94 4.28
CA GLY A 8 21.87 4.60 3.82
C GLY A 8 21.03 4.19 2.61
N VAL A 9 21.45 3.10 1.97
CA VAL A 9 20.79 2.52 0.80
C VAL A 9 20.07 1.25 1.25
N VAL A 10 18.78 1.15 0.93
CA VAL A 10 18.03 -0.10 1.00
C VAL A 10 17.98 -0.69 -0.40
N GLN A 11 18.56 -1.87 -0.57
CA GLN A 11 18.55 -2.59 -1.84
C GLN A 11 18.11 -4.02 -1.63
N GLY A 12 17.75 -4.69 -2.72
CA GLY A 12 17.36 -6.08 -2.62
C GLY A 12 16.68 -6.62 -3.86
N GLN A 13 16.05 -7.78 -3.67
CA GLN A 13 15.34 -8.49 -4.73
C GLN A 13 14.01 -9.05 -4.22
N ILE A 14 12.98 -9.01 -5.07
CA ILE A 14 11.72 -9.73 -4.81
C ILE A 14 11.89 -11.22 -5.13
N ILE A 15 11.59 -12.09 -4.17
CA ILE A 15 11.65 -13.55 -4.30
C ILE A 15 10.53 -13.98 -5.26
N LEU A 16 10.92 -14.62 -6.37
CA LEU A 16 10.19 -14.70 -7.65
C LEU A 16 10.25 -13.34 -8.38
N PRO A 17 11.25 -13.13 -9.27
CA PRO A 17 11.47 -11.88 -9.97
C PRO A 17 10.17 -11.21 -10.42
N LEU A 18 9.87 -10.07 -9.80
CA LEU A 18 8.64 -9.34 -10.03
C LEU A 18 9.00 -7.97 -10.57
N GLU A 19 8.98 -7.83 -11.88
CA GLU A 19 9.17 -6.55 -12.57
C GLU A 19 8.01 -5.58 -12.29
N GLY A 20 8.33 -4.29 -12.15
CA GLY A 20 7.31 -3.23 -12.06
C GLY A 20 6.71 -3.02 -10.68
N ALA A 21 7.14 -3.77 -9.66
CA ALA A 21 6.75 -3.53 -8.28
C ALA A 21 7.47 -2.29 -7.73
N ARG A 22 6.87 -1.61 -6.75
CA ARG A 22 7.51 -0.49 -6.03
C ARG A 22 7.48 -0.74 -4.53
N LEU A 23 8.51 -0.28 -3.84
CA LEU A 23 8.56 -0.27 -2.38
C LEU A 23 7.98 1.04 -1.87
N TYR A 24 7.04 0.94 -0.93
CA TYR A 24 6.45 2.06 -0.23
C TYR A 24 7.00 2.08 1.19
N VAL A 25 7.57 3.20 1.59
CA VAL A 25 8.26 3.37 2.87
C VAL A 25 7.47 4.31 3.76
N TYR A 26 7.31 3.93 5.02
CA TYR A 26 6.60 4.69 6.05
C TYR A 26 7.49 4.84 7.28
N LYS A 27 7.38 5.97 7.98
CA LYS A 27 7.99 6.15 9.30
C LYS A 27 7.09 5.58 10.40
N PRO A 28 7.64 5.20 11.56
CA PRO A 28 6.86 4.84 12.73
C PRO A 28 5.76 5.86 13.03
N GLY A 29 4.54 5.37 13.27
CA GLY A 29 3.37 6.21 13.56
C GLY A 29 2.62 6.77 12.34
N MET A 30 3.10 6.56 11.11
CA MET A 30 2.35 6.92 9.90
C MET A 30 1.21 5.93 9.62
N ASP A 31 0.14 6.41 8.95
CA ASP A 31 -0.87 5.54 8.35
C ASP A 31 -0.26 4.76 7.17
N LEU A 32 -0.11 3.44 7.34
CA LEU A 32 0.46 2.52 6.34
C LEU A 32 -0.43 2.35 5.10
N TYR A 33 -1.63 2.90 5.13
CA TYR A 33 -2.56 2.93 4.02
C TYR A 33 -2.79 4.34 3.45
N GLY A 34 -2.07 5.34 3.97
CA GLY A 34 -2.01 6.70 3.44
C GLY A 34 -0.83 6.90 2.47
N PRO A 35 -0.47 8.16 2.17
CA PRO A 35 0.70 8.48 1.37
C PRO A 35 1.99 7.98 2.03
N ALA A 36 2.88 7.38 1.23
CA ALA A 36 4.18 6.93 1.72
C ALA A 36 5.14 8.10 1.94
N PHE A 37 6.07 7.95 2.87
CA PHE A 37 7.19 8.88 3.07
C PHE A 37 8.14 8.89 1.87
N ALA A 38 8.38 7.71 1.30
CA ALA A 38 9.17 7.54 0.08
C ALA A 38 8.64 6.35 -0.74
N ILE A 39 8.83 6.41 -2.06
CA ILE A 39 8.48 5.32 -2.98
C ILE A 39 9.71 5.05 -3.85
N SER A 40 10.10 3.78 -3.99
CA SER A 40 11.19 3.39 -4.88
C SER A 40 10.83 3.55 -6.36
N GLN A 41 11.85 3.50 -7.21
CA GLN A 41 11.63 3.17 -8.61
C GLN A 41 11.01 1.78 -8.76
N ALA A 42 10.45 1.52 -9.94
CA ALA A 42 9.96 0.20 -10.31
C ALA A 42 11.10 -0.82 -10.29
N THR A 43 10.83 -2.01 -9.77
CA THR A 43 11.77 -3.13 -9.80
C THR A 43 12.08 -3.51 -11.25
N SER A 44 13.33 -3.92 -11.49
CA SER A 44 13.77 -4.41 -12.79
C SER A 44 13.14 -5.78 -13.13
N VAL A 45 13.40 -6.27 -14.34
CA VAL A 45 12.98 -7.62 -14.79
C VAL A 45 13.42 -8.74 -13.84
N ASP A 46 14.56 -8.57 -13.18
CA ASP A 46 15.09 -9.51 -12.19
C ASP A 46 14.48 -9.31 -10.79
N GLY A 47 13.54 -8.38 -10.63
CA GLY A 47 12.93 -8.03 -9.35
C GLY A 47 13.82 -7.21 -8.43
N LYS A 48 14.91 -6.61 -8.94
CA LYS A 48 15.85 -5.80 -8.14
C LYS A 48 15.31 -4.41 -7.88
N PHE A 49 15.59 -3.88 -6.70
CA PHE A 49 15.27 -2.50 -6.32
C PHE A 49 16.41 -1.87 -5.52
N GLU A 50 16.42 -0.54 -5.51
CA GLU A 50 17.31 0.28 -4.71
C GLU A 50 16.58 1.57 -4.31
N LEU A 51 16.81 2.01 -3.07
CA LEU A 51 16.22 3.24 -2.52
C LEU A 51 17.14 3.85 -1.45
N GLU A 52 17.53 5.11 -1.65
CA GLU A 52 18.22 5.87 -0.62
C GLU A 52 17.24 6.41 0.44
N LEU A 53 17.58 6.22 1.71
CA LEU A 53 16.80 6.71 2.85
C LEU A 53 17.71 7.41 3.87
N PRO A 54 17.22 8.46 4.55
CA PRO A 54 17.86 8.97 5.76
C PRO A 54 17.96 7.88 6.83
N ASP A 55 18.93 8.03 7.74
CA ASP A 55 19.03 7.18 8.92
C ASP A 55 17.74 7.27 9.73
N GLY A 56 17.19 6.11 10.10
CA GLY A 56 15.90 6.02 10.75
C GLY A 56 15.32 4.62 10.73
N ASP A 57 14.19 4.47 11.41
CA ASP A 57 13.40 3.25 11.41
C ASP A 57 12.24 3.41 10.44
N TYR A 58 11.91 2.35 9.72
CA TYR A 58 10.93 2.38 8.65
C TYR A 58 10.09 1.11 8.60
N VAL A 59 8.88 1.24 8.07
CA VAL A 59 8.06 0.14 7.60
C VAL A 59 8.04 0.15 6.08
N VAL A 60 8.40 -0.95 5.46
CA VAL A 60 8.48 -1.12 4.01
C VAL A 60 7.43 -2.14 3.55
N VAL A 61 6.79 -1.85 2.41
CA VAL A 61 5.88 -2.79 1.75
C VAL A 61 6.07 -2.71 0.24
N ALA A 62 6.31 -3.86 -0.40
CA ALA A 62 6.31 -3.96 -1.85
C ALA A 62 4.86 -4.09 -2.36
N ARG A 63 4.53 -3.35 -3.42
CA ARG A 63 3.22 -3.41 -4.07
C ARG A 63 3.42 -3.39 -5.59
N LYS A 64 2.68 -4.23 -6.31
CA LYS A 64 2.48 -4.14 -7.77
C LYS A 64 1.00 -4.27 -8.05
N ARG A 65 0.42 -3.26 -8.71
CA ARG A 65 -0.99 -3.31 -9.09
C ARG A 65 -1.14 -3.94 -10.46
N ALA A 66 -2.08 -4.86 -10.62
CA ALA A 66 -2.34 -5.53 -11.88
C ALA A 66 -2.95 -4.57 -12.91
N GLY A 67 -3.81 -3.64 -12.47
CA GLY A 67 -4.45 -2.62 -13.32
C GLY A 67 -3.56 -1.41 -13.66
N GLY A 68 -2.35 -1.33 -13.09
CA GLY A 68 -1.40 -0.25 -13.34
C GLY A 68 -1.72 1.06 -12.62
N GLU A 69 -2.71 1.09 -11.73
CA GLU A 69 -3.08 2.30 -11.00
C GLU A 69 -1.96 2.74 -10.04
N GLU A 70 -1.75 4.06 -9.94
CA GLU A 70 -0.75 4.61 -9.02
C GLU A 70 -1.27 4.73 -7.58
N SER A 71 -2.60 4.82 -7.41
CA SER A 71 -3.26 5.05 -6.14
C SER A 71 -4.42 4.08 -5.88
N GLY A 72 -4.94 4.10 -4.65
CA GLY A 72 -6.02 3.21 -4.22
C GLY A 72 -5.54 1.95 -3.50
N PRO A 73 -6.49 1.18 -2.93
CA PRO A 73 -6.19 -0.03 -2.16
C PRO A 73 -5.58 -1.12 -3.06
N VAL A 74 -4.79 -2.00 -2.45
CA VAL A 74 -4.33 -3.24 -3.10
C VAL A 74 -5.50 -4.20 -3.16
N VAL A 75 -5.84 -4.65 -4.37
CA VAL A 75 -6.98 -5.55 -4.65
C VAL A 75 -6.53 -6.96 -5.02
N ALA A 76 -7.48 -7.88 -5.20
CA ALA A 76 -7.21 -9.22 -5.66
C ALA A 76 -6.59 -9.16 -7.05
N GLY A 77 -5.57 -9.98 -7.28
CA GLY A 77 -4.74 -9.93 -8.47
C GLY A 77 -3.50 -9.03 -8.34
N ASP A 78 -3.46 -8.09 -7.39
CA ASP A 78 -2.25 -7.33 -7.10
C ASP A 78 -1.22 -8.17 -6.33
N ASN A 79 0.06 -7.83 -6.45
CA ASN A 79 1.10 -8.36 -5.57
C ASN A 79 1.32 -7.43 -4.39
N ARG A 80 1.48 -8.00 -3.20
CA ARG A 80 1.84 -7.25 -2.00
C ARG A 80 2.67 -8.09 -1.03
N SER A 81 3.70 -7.49 -0.45
CA SER A 81 4.42 -8.08 0.68
C SER A 81 3.74 -7.81 2.02
N ASP A 82 4.21 -8.51 3.05
CA ASP A 82 3.98 -8.10 4.44
C ASP A 82 4.63 -6.74 4.73
N PHE A 83 4.29 -6.17 5.89
CA PHE A 83 4.95 -4.98 6.41
C PHE A 83 6.29 -5.38 7.04
N ILE A 84 7.38 -4.89 6.47
CA ILE A 84 8.74 -5.25 6.86
C ILE A 84 9.36 -4.09 7.63
N GLN A 85 9.82 -4.33 8.85
CA GLN A 85 10.55 -3.34 9.64
C GLN A 85 12.00 -3.26 9.14
N VAL A 86 12.47 -2.06 8.84
CA VAL A 86 13.83 -1.82 8.33
C VAL A 86 14.48 -0.70 9.14
N GLN A 87 15.69 -0.94 9.62
CA GLN A 87 16.51 0.08 10.28
C GLN A 87 17.64 0.51 9.34
N VAL A 88 17.70 1.80 9.02
CA VAL A 88 18.76 2.40 8.22
C VAL A 88 19.66 3.19 9.15
N ARG A 89 20.96 2.90 9.14
CA ARG A 89 22.00 3.52 9.98
C ARG A 89 23.28 3.74 9.17
N GLY A 90 23.14 4.35 8.00
CA GLY A 90 24.17 4.41 6.98
C GLY A 90 24.43 3.07 6.29
N GLY A 91 25.30 3.09 5.27
CA GLY A 91 25.72 1.89 4.55
C GLY A 91 24.62 1.28 3.67
N ILE A 92 24.72 -0.02 3.43
CA ILE A 92 23.80 -0.79 2.59
C ILE A 92 23.02 -1.76 3.47
N VAL A 93 21.70 -1.73 3.36
CA VAL A 93 20.78 -2.74 3.90
C VAL A 93 20.30 -3.60 2.74
N ASP A 94 20.73 -4.86 2.71
CA ASP A 94 20.30 -5.84 1.72
C ASP A 94 19.09 -6.63 2.26
N MET A 95 18.06 -6.83 1.44
CA MET A 95 16.87 -7.57 1.83
C MET A 95 16.25 -8.37 0.69
N GLN A 96 15.68 -9.53 1.04
CA GLN A 96 14.84 -10.31 0.15
C GLN A 96 13.37 -10.12 0.54
N VAL A 97 12.54 -9.77 -0.44
CA VAL A 97 11.12 -9.45 -0.20
C VAL A 97 10.24 -10.47 -0.91
N SER A 98 9.31 -11.10 -0.21
CA SER A 98 8.26 -11.89 -0.87
C SER A 98 7.03 -11.01 -1.10
N ALA A 99 6.53 -10.97 -2.34
CA ALA A 99 5.33 -10.21 -2.70
C ALA A 99 4.36 -11.11 -3.48
N PRO A 100 3.68 -12.06 -2.82
CA PRO A 100 2.73 -12.96 -3.49
C PRO A 100 1.53 -12.19 -4.07
N VAL A 101 0.87 -12.81 -5.05
CA VAL A 101 -0.41 -12.32 -5.59
C VAL A 101 -1.49 -12.48 -4.52
N LYS A 102 -2.28 -11.44 -4.32
CA LYS A 102 -3.45 -11.44 -3.44
C LYS A 102 -4.58 -12.23 -4.12
N ILE A 103 -4.95 -13.38 -3.55
CA ILE A 103 -5.95 -14.31 -4.15
C ILE A 103 -7.40 -13.93 -3.79
N GLY A 104 -7.63 -12.86 -3.01
CA GLY A 104 -8.98 -12.42 -2.68
C GLY A 104 -9.05 -11.05 -2.02
N ASP A 105 -10.17 -10.36 -2.24
CA ASP A 105 -10.50 -9.05 -1.69
C ASP A 105 -11.30 -9.09 -0.41
N GLN A 106 -11.42 -10.28 0.20
CA GLN A 106 -11.78 -10.36 1.61
C GLN A 106 -10.69 -9.62 2.41
N ARG A 107 -10.91 -8.32 2.57
CA ARG A 107 -10.61 -7.66 3.81
C ARG A 107 -11.32 -8.51 4.84
N ASN A 108 -10.55 -9.21 5.66
CA ASN A 108 -10.95 -9.43 7.02
C ASN A 108 -11.23 -8.02 7.59
N PHE A 109 -12.44 -7.51 7.36
CA PHE A 109 -13.12 -6.56 8.23
C PHE A 109 -13.51 -7.33 9.51
N THR A 110 -12.55 -8.05 10.07
CA THR A 110 -12.59 -8.77 11.33
C THR A 110 -11.39 -8.31 12.16
N GLY A 111 -11.12 -7.00 12.17
CA GLY A 111 -11.13 -6.38 13.48
C GLY A 111 -12.61 -6.36 13.85
N ASP A 112 -13.03 -7.29 14.70
CA ASP A 112 -14.40 -7.50 15.21
C ASP A 112 -15.43 -6.51 14.66
N VAL A 113 -15.88 -6.70 13.41
CA VAL A 113 -17.16 -6.13 13.03
C VAL A 113 -18.14 -7.06 13.70
N GLU A 114 -18.45 -6.76 14.96
CA GLU A 114 -19.72 -7.19 15.53
C GLU A 114 -20.75 -6.91 14.43
N VAL A 115 -21.48 -7.94 14.04
CA VAL A 115 -22.61 -7.81 13.13
C VAL A 115 -23.56 -6.82 13.79
N SER A 116 -23.38 -5.53 13.49
CA SER A 116 -24.18 -4.48 14.04
C SER A 116 -25.49 -4.48 13.26
N LYS A 117 -26.60 -4.16 13.93
CA LYS A 117 -27.91 -4.06 13.28
C LYS A 117 -28.01 -2.86 12.32
N THR A 118 -26.93 -2.11 12.14
CA THR A 118 -26.88 -0.84 11.41
C THR A 118 -25.89 -0.91 10.25
N GLY A 119 -26.34 -0.51 9.06
CA GLY A 119 -25.53 -0.46 7.85
C GLY A 119 -26.15 0.45 6.80
N LEU A 120 -25.35 0.87 5.82
CA LEU A 120 -25.79 1.66 4.67
C LEU A 120 -25.91 0.75 3.44
N LYS A 121 -27.03 0.82 2.73
CA LYS A 121 -27.26 0.14 1.45
C LYS A 121 -27.97 1.10 0.49
N GLY A 122 -27.58 1.09 -0.77
CA GLY A 122 -28.19 1.93 -1.80
C GLY A 122 -27.71 1.56 -3.20
N HIS A 123 -28.20 2.30 -4.19
CA HIS A 123 -27.75 2.24 -5.58
C HIS A 123 -27.14 3.59 -5.96
N VAL A 124 -26.11 3.58 -6.81
CA VAL A 124 -25.50 4.79 -7.37
C VAL A 124 -26.02 4.94 -8.79
N TYR A 125 -26.64 6.07 -9.09
CA TYR A 125 -27.16 6.42 -10.41
C TYR A 125 -26.44 7.66 -10.95
N ASP A 126 -26.34 7.77 -12.27
CA ASP A 126 -25.90 8.98 -12.95
C ASP A 126 -27.03 10.03 -13.04
N SER A 127 -26.78 11.14 -13.74
CA SER A 127 -27.77 12.21 -13.92
C SER A 127 -29.01 11.78 -14.73
N ASP A 128 -28.89 10.71 -15.51
CA ASP A 128 -29.96 10.18 -16.37
C ASP A 128 -30.73 9.03 -15.68
N GLY A 129 -30.34 8.68 -14.44
CA GLY A 129 -30.96 7.62 -13.64
C GLY A 129 -30.45 6.21 -13.99
N GLN A 130 -29.35 6.08 -14.73
CA GLN A 130 -28.75 4.78 -15.04
C GLN A 130 -27.80 4.34 -13.93
N PRO A 131 -27.78 3.05 -13.55
CA PRO A 131 -26.84 2.55 -12.57
C PRO A 131 -25.38 2.80 -12.99
N VAL A 132 -24.58 3.32 -12.07
CA VAL A 132 -23.14 3.52 -12.30
C VAL A 132 -22.40 2.22 -11.98
N GLU A 133 -21.84 1.58 -13.00
CA GLU A 133 -20.90 0.48 -12.83
C GLU A 133 -19.56 1.01 -12.35
N GLY A 134 -18.97 0.33 -11.37
CA GLY A 134 -17.64 0.63 -10.94
C GLY A 134 -17.48 1.75 -9.92
N ALA A 135 -18.58 2.25 -9.35
CA ALA A 135 -18.55 3.25 -8.30
C ALA A 135 -18.07 2.67 -6.96
N ARG A 136 -17.57 3.53 -6.08
CA ARG A 136 -17.26 3.21 -4.68
C ARG A 136 -17.86 4.25 -3.75
N VAL A 137 -18.40 3.79 -2.64
CA VAL A 137 -18.96 4.64 -1.59
C VAL A 137 -17.94 4.77 -0.46
N HIS A 138 -17.58 6.00 -0.13
CA HIS A 138 -16.67 6.34 0.95
C HIS A 138 -17.43 6.99 2.10
N VAL A 139 -17.21 6.52 3.32
CA VAL A 139 -17.82 7.07 4.54
C VAL A 139 -16.75 7.80 5.34
N TYR A 140 -17.00 9.07 5.61
CA TYR A 140 -16.15 9.93 6.44
C TYR A 140 -16.91 10.30 7.71
N ASP A 141 -16.20 10.47 8.83
CA ASP A 141 -16.76 11.02 10.06
C ASP A 141 -16.60 12.55 10.15
N HIS A 142 -15.68 13.12 9.36
CA HIS A 142 -15.48 14.56 9.26
C HIS A 142 -15.91 15.10 7.88
N VAL A 143 -16.67 16.21 7.90
CA VAL A 143 -17.20 16.87 6.69
C VAL A 143 -16.11 17.38 5.76
N GLN A 144 -14.91 17.63 6.29
CA GLN A 144 -13.79 18.16 5.52
C GLN A 144 -13.20 17.15 4.52
N MET A 145 -13.53 15.84 4.65
CA MET A 145 -13.09 14.75 3.77
C MET A 145 -11.57 14.72 3.51
N SER A 146 -10.78 15.37 4.38
CA SER A 146 -9.33 15.51 4.28
C SER A 146 -8.59 14.27 4.75
N GLU A 147 -9.28 13.40 5.47
CA GLU A 147 -8.75 12.17 6.05
C GLU A 147 -9.09 10.97 5.18
N ARG A 148 -8.49 9.81 5.48
CA ARG A 148 -8.89 8.55 4.85
C ARG A 148 -10.34 8.23 5.23
N PRO A 149 -11.20 7.82 4.29
CA PRO A 149 -12.53 7.37 4.64
C PRO A 149 -12.48 6.19 5.60
N LYS A 150 -13.32 6.27 6.63
CA LYS A 150 -13.45 5.29 7.70
C LYS A 150 -13.96 3.95 7.17
N TYR A 151 -14.87 4.00 6.20
CA TYR A 151 -15.38 2.81 5.51
C TYR A 151 -15.42 3.06 4.00
N VAL A 152 -15.14 2.02 3.23
CA VAL A 152 -15.13 2.05 1.76
C VAL A 152 -15.84 0.80 1.27
N SER A 153 -16.88 0.95 0.45
CA SER A 153 -17.58 -0.18 -0.17
C SER A 153 -16.67 -0.90 -1.17
N GLU A 154 -17.07 -2.12 -1.52
CA GLU A 154 -16.59 -2.74 -2.76
C GLU A 154 -17.08 -1.96 -3.97
N LYS A 155 -16.45 -2.22 -5.12
CA LYS A 155 -16.80 -1.61 -6.41
C LYS A 155 -18.17 -2.16 -6.86
N THR A 156 -19.10 -1.29 -7.27
CA THR A 156 -20.43 -1.68 -7.77
C THR A 156 -20.39 -2.33 -9.13
#